data_AF-A0A7C3XSL3-F1
#
_entry.id   AF-A0A7C3XSL3-F1
#
_cell.length_a   1.000
_cell.length_b   1.000
_cell.length_c   1.000
_cell.angle_alpha   90.00
_cell.angle_beta   90.00
_cell.angle_gamma   90.00
#
_symmetry.space_group_name_H-M   'P 1'
#
loop_
_entity.id
_entity.type
_entity.pdbx_description
1 polymer ?
#
loop_
_entity_poly.entity_id
_entity_poly.type
_entity_poly.pdbx_seq_one_letter_code
_entity_poly.pdbx_strand_id
1 'polypeptide(L)' 'MPKVEKIGEVFRCEVCGNVVEVKEVGGGELVCCGRPMTKIEAAKGVRRRCGRKSA' A
#
# COMPACT_ATOMS: atom_id res chain seq x y z
N MET A 1 14.07 -2.97 -4.54
CA MET A 1 13.44 -1.99 -5.46
C MET A 1 11.98 -2.36 -5.68
N PRO A 2 11.05 -1.38 -5.71
CA PRO A 2 9.65 -1.62 -5.98
C PRO A 2 9.49 -1.94 -7.48
N LYS A 3 9.63 -3.23 -7.82
CA LYS A 3 9.34 -3.73 -9.16
C LYS A 3 7.83 -3.85 -9.29
N VAL A 4 7.26 -3.11 -10.24
CA VAL A 4 5.86 -3.23 -10.60
C VAL A 4 5.76 -4.40 -11.58
N GLU A 5 5.29 -5.55 -11.10
CA GLU A 5 5.31 -6.79 -11.88
C GLU A 5 3.91 -7.17 -12.38
N LYS A 6 2.84 -6.66 -11.75
CA LYS A 6 1.46 -7.02 -12.12
C LYS A 6 0.51 -5.83 -12.14
N ILE A 7 -0.44 -5.91 -13.06
CA ILE A 7 -1.60 -5.02 -13.13
C ILE A 7 -2.52 -5.35 -11.94
N GLY A 8 -3.07 -4.31 -11.29
CA GLY A 8 -3.92 -4.43 -10.11
C GLY A 8 -3.16 -4.39 -8.78
N GLU A 9 -1.85 -4.14 -8.80
CA GLU A 9 -1.08 -3.90 -7.58
C GLU A 9 -1.41 -2.51 -7.00
N VAL A 10 -1.68 -2.45 -5.70
CA VAL A 10 -1.96 -1.21 -4.99
C VAL A 10 -0.74 -0.81 -4.18
N PHE A 11 -0.31 0.44 -4.32
CA PHE A 11 0.83 1.01 -3.60
C PHE A 11 0.39 2.18 -2.75
N ARG A 12 0.98 2.30 -1.56
CA ARG A 12 0.77 3.43 -0.65
C ARG A 12 2.07 4.12 -0.31
N CYS A 13 2.03 5.44 -0.31
CA CYS A 13 3.07 6.26 0.30
C CYS A 13 2.76 6.46 1.79
N GLU A 14 3.71 6.12 2.66
CA GLU A 14 3.58 6.34 4.11
C GLU A 14 3.84 7.79 4.53
N VAL A 15 4.39 8.62 3.63
CA VAL A 15 4.72 10.03 3.91
C VAL A 15 3.52 10.94 3.66
N CYS A 16 2.95 10.89 2.45
CA CYS A 16 1.80 11.73 2.06
C CYS A 16 0.45 11.01 2.16
N GLY A 17 0.43 9.68 2.28
CA GLY A 17 -0.80 8.89 2.32
C GLY A 17 -1.40 8.56 0.96
N ASN A 18 -0.77 8.96 -0.15
CA ASN A 18 -1.24 8.66 -1.51
C ASN A 18 -1.34 7.16 -1.75
N VAL A 19 -2.46 6.74 -2.33
CA VAL A 19 -2.71 5.36 -2.76
C VAL A 19 -2.88 5.36 -4.27
N VAL A 20 -2.11 4.51 -4.97
CA VAL A 20 -2.15 4.37 -6.42
C VAL A 20 -2.35 2.92 -6.79
N GLU A 21 -3.13 2.68 -7.84
CA GLU A 21 -3.36 1.35 -8.42
C GLU A 21 -2.66 1.27 -9.78
N VAL A 22 -1.94 0.18 -10.02
CA VAL A 22 -1.24 -0.06 -11.27
C VAL A 22 -2.22 -0.56 -12.31
N LYS A 23 -2.44 0.24 -13.36
CA LYS A 23 -3.26 -0.16 -14.53
C LYS A 23 -2.45 -0.81 -15.65
N GLU A 24 -1.17 -0.46 -15.75
CA GLU A 24 -0.26 -0.99 -16.76
C GLU A 24 1.13 -1.17 -16.15
N VAL A 25 1.79 -2.28 -16.49
CA VAL A 25 3.13 -2.60 -15.98
C VAL A 25 4.18 -1.92 -16.84
N GLY A 26 4.82 -0.89 -16.29
CA GLY A 26 6.07 -0.36 -16.81
C GLY A 26 7.20 -0.84 -15.91
N GLY A 27 8.31 -1.32 -16.47
CA GLY A 27 9.47 -1.81 -15.71
C GLY A 27 10.24 -0.72 -14.91
N GLY A 28 9.60 0.40 -14.61
CA GLY A 28 10.12 1.50 -13.82
C GLY A 28 9.75 1.40 -12.34
N GLU A 29 10.40 2.21 -11.53
CA GLU A 29 10.19 2.24 -10.08
C GLU A 29 9.13 3.28 -9.68
N LEU A 30 8.20 2.89 -8.79
CA LEU A 30 7.23 3.81 -8.20
C LEU A 30 7.85 4.55 -7.01
N VAL A 31 8.15 5.83 -7.22
CA VAL A 31 8.72 6.74 -6.21
C VAL A 31 7.73 7.86 -5.92
N CYS A 32 7.43 8.09 -4.65
CA CYS A 32 6.59 9.19 -4.19
C CYS A 32 7.28 9.89 -3.01
N CYS A 33 7.38 11.22 -3.03
CA CYS A 33 8.07 12.02 -2.01
C CYS A 33 9.55 11.65 -1.80
N GLY A 34 10.25 11.22 -2.87
CA GLY A 34 11.67 10.84 -2.80
C GLY A 34 11.94 9.48 -2.15
N ARG A 35 10.90 8.67 -1.90
CA ARG A 35 11.01 7.32 -1.34
C ARG A 35 10.24 6.32 -2.21
N PRO A 36 10.68 5.05 -2.29
CA PRO A 36 9.93 3.99 -2.97
C PRO A 36 8.58 3.76 -2.26
N MET A 37 7.52 3.55 -3.04
CA MET A 37 6.19 3.26 -2.48
C MET A 37 6.11 1.83 -1.92
N THR A 38 5.23 1.62 -0.93
CA THR A 38 5.01 0.33 -0.28
C THR A 38 3.81 -0.37 -0.91
N LYS A 39 3.96 -1.61 -1.38
CA LYS A 39 2.85 -2.42 -1.91
C LYS A 39 1.92 -2.83 -0.76
N ILE A 40 0.63 -2.58 -0.92
CA ILE A 40 -0.41 -3.03 0.02
C ILE A 40 -1.01 -4.32 -0.55
N GLU A 41 -0.50 -5.47 -0.12
CA GLU A 41 -1.20 -6.72 -0.34
C GLU A 41 -2.29 -6.84 0.71
N ALA A 42 -3.52 -7.08 0.26
CA ALA A 42 -4.73 -7.11 1.09
C ALA A 42 -4.71 -8.31 2.05
N ALA A 43 -3.87 -8.27 3.08
CA ALA A 43 -3.85 -9.25 4.14
C ALA A 43 -3.26 -8.67 5.42
N LYS A 44 -4.13 -8.10 6.26
CA LYS A 44 -4.43 -8.61 7.61
C LYS A 44 -5.31 -7.58 8.32
N GLY A 45 -6.60 -7.89 8.38
CA GLY A 45 -7.56 -7.17 9.18
C GLY A 45 -7.01 -6.97 10.59
N VAL A 46 -6.82 -5.70 10.96
CA VAL A 46 -6.73 -5.29 12.34
C VAL A 46 -8.11 -5.58 12.94
N ARG A 47 -8.24 -6.79 13.48
CA ARG A 47 -9.28 -7.17 14.42
C ARG A 47 -9.12 -6.24 15.62
N ARG A 48 -9.68 -5.03 15.53
CA ARG A 48 -9.90 -4.18 16.69
C ARG A 48 -10.89 -4.96 17.53
N ARG A 49 -10.36 -5.75 18.46
CA ARG A 49 -11.11 -6.29 19.57
C ARG A 49 -11.81 -5.08 20.17
N CYS A 50 -13.12 -4.96 19.95
CA CYS A 50 -13.95 -3.99 20.63
C CYS A 50 -13.82 -4.35 22.11
N GLY A 51 -12.90 -3.67 22.79
CA GLY A 51 -12.77 -3.72 24.23
C GLY A 51 -14.02 -3.06 24.78
N ARG A 52 -15.09 -3.85 24.87
CA ARG A 52 -16.23 -3.64 25.75
C ARG A 52 -15.67 -3.58 27.17
N LYS A 53 -15.05 -2.46 27.53
CA LYS A 53 -14.79 -2.13 28.93
C LYS A 53 -16.12 -1.69 29.50
N SER A 54 -16.94 -2.70 29.81
CA SER A 54 -17.97 -2.58 30.81
C SER A 54 -17.29 -2.13 32.12
N ALA A 55 -17.58 -0.91 32.54
CA ALA A 55 -17.56 -0.46 33.93
C ALA A 55 -18.44 0.79 33.99
#